data_AF-A0A2M7RZS6-F1
#
_entry.id   AF-A0A2M7RZS6-F1
#
_cell.length_a   1.000
_cell.length_b   1.000
_cell.length_c   1.000
_cell.angle_alpha   90.00
_cell.angle_beta   90.00
_cell.angle_gamma   90.00
#
_symmetry.space_group_name_H-M   'P 1'
#
loop_
_entity.id
_entity.type
_entity.pdbx_description
1 polymer ?
#
loop_
_entity_poly.entity_id
_entity_poly.type
_entity_poly.pdbx_seq_one_letter_code
_entity_poly.pdbx_strand_id
1 'polypeptide(L)'
;MDYAIKENNILLTIPATNAGKFRFKKRKSRLDFGETFSTRKCPFDEQTYLEWQISYDIPIKDIEKGKKGTKLTSKHFVGSNGKEKYPYELSEIFFKAMELKLITEKEVKDLLNEISRYKSFIDEKDITIEHHSKITINGINFEETSIKLPTLFMIETLDNTQIEVSIEKQQYASGVQPMVYFCIPLKAFKNSSVLYGKSSISGDKLDYVINKNNVLNLVFMMKVFGMASKRHNHDIVKILETLLEIINR
;
A
#
# COMPACT_ATOMS: atom_id res chain seq x y z
N MET A 1 4.59 3.90 -11.86
CA MET A 1 5.60 2.92 -11.45
C MET A 1 5.68 1.94 -12.60
N ASP A 2 6.90 1.67 -13.04
CA ASP A 2 7.14 0.70 -14.10
C ASP A 2 7.66 -0.57 -13.46
N TYR A 3 7.30 -1.71 -14.02
CA TYR A 3 7.88 -2.98 -13.62
C TYR A 3 8.43 -3.73 -14.83
N ALA A 4 9.50 -4.48 -14.59
CA ALA A 4 10.11 -5.36 -15.56
C ALA A 4 10.43 -6.72 -14.91
N ILE A 5 10.48 -7.78 -15.72
CA ILE A 5 10.95 -9.08 -15.26
C ILE A 5 12.45 -9.19 -15.57
N LYS A 6 13.26 -9.51 -14.56
CA LYS A 6 14.70 -9.77 -14.70
C LYS A 6 15.07 -10.97 -13.87
N GLU A 7 15.69 -11.98 -14.48
CA GLU A 7 16.26 -13.15 -13.77
C GLU A 7 15.22 -13.84 -12.85
N ASN A 8 14.00 -14.02 -13.34
CA ASN A 8 12.87 -14.58 -12.59
C ASN A 8 12.40 -13.75 -11.36
N ASN A 9 12.74 -12.46 -11.32
CA ASN A 9 12.32 -11.51 -10.29
C ASN A 9 11.51 -10.37 -10.90
N ILE A 10 10.69 -9.73 -10.07
CA ILE A 10 9.93 -8.53 -10.46
C ILE A 10 10.72 -7.31 -9.99
N LEU A 11 11.21 -6.52 -10.93
CA LEU A 11 11.87 -5.25 -10.67
C LEU A 11 10.84 -4.13 -10.74
N LEU A 12 10.59 -3.47 -9.60
CA LEU A 12 9.79 -2.24 -9.55
C LEU A 12 10.73 -1.03 -9.56
N THR A 13 10.56 -0.17 -10.56
CA THR A 13 11.33 1.07 -10.66
C THR A 13 10.45 2.25 -10.26
N ILE A 14 10.88 2.95 -9.22
CA ILE A 14 10.11 4.02 -8.56
C ILE A 14 10.90 5.34 -8.65
N PRO A 15 10.29 6.45 -9.11
CA PRO A 15 10.95 7.75 -9.10
C PRO A 15 11.39 8.15 -7.69
N ALA A 16 12.61 8.66 -7.53
CA ALA A 16 13.14 9.15 -6.25
C ALA A 16 12.62 10.56 -5.91
N THR A 17 11.33 10.79 -6.10
CA THR A 17 10.65 12.06 -5.82
C THR A 17 9.26 11.82 -5.26
N ASN A 18 8.79 12.74 -4.43
CA ASN A 18 7.41 12.71 -3.95
C ASN A 18 6.48 12.97 -5.15
N ALA A 19 5.55 12.05 -5.40
CA ALA A 19 4.58 12.15 -6.48
C ALA A 19 3.35 11.27 -6.20
N GLY A 20 2.17 11.89 -6.11
CA GLY A 20 0.91 11.18 -5.90
C GLY A 20 0.95 10.26 -4.68
N LYS A 21 0.94 8.95 -4.93
CA LYS A 21 0.93 7.86 -3.93
C LYS A 21 2.29 7.56 -3.32
N PHE A 22 3.37 8.07 -3.89
CA PHE A 22 4.74 7.85 -3.43
C PHE A 22 5.22 9.05 -2.63
N ARG A 23 5.56 8.84 -1.37
CA ARG A 23 6.06 9.87 -0.46
C ARG A 23 7.29 9.36 0.26
N PHE A 24 8.42 10.05 0.09
CA PHE A 24 9.62 9.80 0.87
C PHE A 24 9.51 10.52 2.21
N LYS A 25 9.75 9.74 3.26
CA LYS A 25 9.63 10.18 4.65
C LYS A 25 10.88 9.78 5.44
N LYS A 26 11.09 10.45 6.56
CA LYS A 26 12.11 10.09 7.55
C LYS A 26 11.45 9.80 8.89
N ARG A 27 11.97 8.80 9.59
CA ARG A 27 11.53 8.42 10.94
C ARG A 27 12.70 7.84 11.74
N LYS A 28 12.65 8.02 13.07
CA LYS A 28 13.70 7.53 13.97
C LYS A 28 13.52 6.03 14.26
N SER A 29 12.29 5.61 14.52
CA SER A 29 11.91 4.20 14.73
C SER A 29 10.87 3.73 13.70
N ARG A 30 10.67 2.40 13.59
CA ARG A 30 9.65 1.81 12.69
C ARG A 30 8.21 2.12 13.12
N LEU A 31 7.99 2.55 14.36
CA LEU A 31 6.66 2.86 14.90
C LEU A 31 6.43 4.37 15.05
N ASP A 32 7.45 5.18 14.76
CA ASP A 32 7.35 6.63 14.85
C ASP A 32 6.65 7.22 13.63
N PHE A 33 6.05 8.39 13.84
CA PHE A 33 5.49 9.19 12.77
C PHE A 33 6.58 9.58 11.76
N GLY A 34 6.31 9.33 10.48
CA GLY A 34 7.21 9.69 9.39
C GLY A 34 6.96 11.10 8.87
N GLU A 35 8.00 11.94 8.88
CA GLU A 35 7.95 13.28 8.34
C GLU A 35 8.32 13.28 6.86
N THR A 36 7.47 13.89 6.03
CA THR A 36 7.78 14.06 4.60
C THR A 36 8.87 15.10 4.44
N PHE A 37 9.84 14.83 3.57
CA PHE A 37 10.90 15.79 3.24
C PHE A 37 10.97 16.07 1.74
N SER A 38 11.60 17.19 1.38
CA SER A 38 11.85 17.52 -0.02
C SER A 38 13.06 16.72 -0.53
N THR A 39 12.82 15.70 -1.35
CA THR A 39 13.89 14.84 -1.91
C THR A 39 14.90 15.60 -2.78
N ARG A 40 14.51 16.77 -3.31
CA ARG A 40 15.35 17.67 -4.10
C ARG A 40 16.30 18.52 -3.26
N LYS A 41 15.96 18.76 -1.99
CA LYS A 41 16.67 19.71 -1.12
C LYS A 41 17.42 19.03 0.02
N CYS A 42 16.93 17.89 0.50
CA CYS A 42 17.52 17.18 1.61
C CYS A 42 18.10 15.83 1.13
N PRO A 43 19.21 15.37 1.74
CA PRO A 43 19.82 14.10 1.36
C PRO A 43 19.00 12.91 1.86
N PHE A 44 19.07 11.80 1.12
CA PHE A 44 18.62 10.50 1.56
C PHE A 44 19.61 9.90 2.57
N ASP A 45 19.11 9.20 3.58
CA ASP A 45 19.88 8.64 4.72
C ASP A 45 19.24 7.36 5.28
N GLU A 46 19.77 6.79 6.37
CA GLU A 46 19.22 5.55 6.95
C GLU A 46 17.80 5.67 7.50
N GLN A 47 17.36 6.88 7.84
CA GLN A 47 16.00 7.15 8.32
C GLN A 47 15.00 7.22 7.17
N THR A 48 15.49 7.33 5.93
CA THR A 48 14.67 7.50 4.75
C THR A 48 13.95 6.19 4.39
N TYR A 49 12.66 6.31 4.13
CA TYR A 49 11.84 5.25 3.55
C TYR A 49 10.86 5.83 2.54
N LEU A 50 10.42 4.99 1.61
CA LEU A 50 9.30 5.28 0.73
C LEU A 50 8.02 4.79 1.40
N GLU A 51 7.07 5.67 1.61
CA GLU A 51 5.68 5.34 1.87
C GLU A 51 4.95 5.26 0.53
N TRP A 52 4.39 4.09 0.22
CA TRP A 52 3.57 3.89 -0.96
C TRP A 52 2.13 3.56 -0.57
N GLN A 53 1.22 4.49 -0.84
CA GLN A 53 -0.23 4.26 -0.74
C GLN A 53 -0.70 3.37 -1.90
N ILE A 54 -0.40 2.09 -1.82
CA ILE A 54 -0.65 1.10 -2.86
C ILE A 54 -2.16 0.84 -3.04
N SER A 55 -2.60 0.61 -4.26
CA SER A 55 -3.96 0.13 -4.57
C SER A 55 -3.93 -1.29 -5.11
N TYR A 56 -5.10 -1.93 -5.15
CA TYR A 56 -5.26 -3.29 -5.67
C TYR A 56 -6.21 -3.36 -6.88
N ASP A 57 -6.95 -2.29 -7.17
CA ASP A 57 -7.92 -2.24 -8.27
C ASP A 57 -8.01 -0.85 -8.91
N ILE A 58 -8.73 -0.82 -10.04
CA ILE A 58 -9.12 0.41 -10.71
C ILE A 58 -10.48 0.26 -11.40
N PRO A 59 -11.39 1.25 -11.31
CA PRO A 59 -12.63 1.24 -12.09
C PRO A 59 -12.36 1.26 -13.60
N ILE A 60 -13.11 0.46 -14.37
CA ILE A 60 -13.00 0.42 -15.84
C ILE A 60 -13.12 1.83 -16.46
N LYS A 61 -14.08 2.62 -15.96
CA LYS A 61 -14.33 4.00 -16.41
C LYS A 61 -13.13 4.94 -16.27
N ASP A 62 -12.21 4.67 -15.34
CA ASP A 62 -11.01 5.49 -15.18
C ASP A 62 -9.92 5.13 -16.20
N ILE A 63 -9.92 3.89 -16.70
CA ILE A 63 -9.08 3.46 -17.83
C ILE A 63 -9.60 4.06 -19.13
N GLU A 64 -10.91 3.99 -19.38
CA GLU A 64 -11.54 4.56 -20.59
C GLU A 64 -11.28 6.07 -20.72
N LYS A 65 -11.19 6.78 -19.60
CA LYS A 65 -10.85 8.21 -19.54
C LYS A 65 -9.35 8.49 -19.70
N GLY A 66 -8.52 7.47 -19.91
CA GLY A 66 -7.07 7.60 -20.07
C GLY A 66 -6.32 8.08 -18.82
N LYS A 67 -6.94 8.02 -17.63
CA LYS A 67 -6.32 8.56 -16.41
C LYS A 67 -5.19 7.67 -15.89
N LYS A 68 -5.31 6.37 -16.09
CA LYS A 68 -4.41 5.29 -15.61
C LYS A 68 -4.58 4.07 -16.52
N GLY A 69 -3.66 3.10 -16.44
CA GLY A 69 -3.75 1.84 -17.18
C GLY A 69 -3.28 0.64 -16.34
N THR A 70 -3.83 -0.53 -16.65
CA THR A 70 -3.45 -1.85 -16.12
C THR A 70 -3.16 -2.78 -17.29
N LYS A 71 -2.28 -3.77 -17.10
CA LYS A 71 -2.05 -4.85 -18.08
C LYS A 71 -3.04 -6.01 -17.91
N LEU A 72 -3.78 -6.05 -16.80
CA LEU A 72 -4.78 -7.10 -16.51
C LEU A 72 -6.19 -6.69 -16.95
N THR A 73 -6.37 -6.51 -18.27
CA THR A 73 -7.66 -6.12 -18.87
C THR A 73 -8.45 -7.30 -19.45
N SER A 74 -7.91 -8.51 -19.42
CA SER A 74 -8.54 -9.72 -19.99
C SER A 74 -9.80 -10.18 -19.24
N LYS A 75 -9.88 -9.86 -17.95
CA LYS A 75 -11.03 -10.13 -17.07
C LYS A 75 -11.23 -8.97 -16.09
N HIS A 76 -12.48 -8.71 -15.75
CA HIS A 76 -12.89 -7.74 -14.74
C HIS A 76 -13.71 -8.42 -13.64
N PHE A 77 -13.92 -7.72 -12.54
CA PHE A 77 -14.77 -8.15 -11.44
C PHE A 77 -15.69 -7.02 -11.00
N VAL A 78 -16.76 -7.36 -10.28
CA VAL A 78 -17.67 -6.39 -9.66
C VAL A 78 -17.23 -6.17 -8.21
N GLY A 79 -16.75 -4.96 -7.93
CA GLY A 79 -16.34 -4.59 -6.58
C GLY A 79 -17.52 -4.43 -5.63
N SER A 80 -17.23 -4.27 -4.35
CA SER A 80 -18.23 -4.16 -3.27
C SER A 80 -19.15 -2.94 -3.43
N ASN A 81 -18.76 -1.97 -4.26
CA ASN A 81 -19.50 -0.77 -4.58
C ASN A 81 -20.36 -0.91 -5.86
N GLY A 82 -20.48 -2.13 -6.40
CA GLY A 82 -21.25 -2.46 -7.59
C GLY A 82 -20.61 -2.01 -8.91
N LYS A 83 -19.40 -1.45 -8.87
CA LYS A 83 -18.69 -1.01 -10.09
C LYS A 83 -17.83 -2.13 -10.64
N GLU A 84 -17.76 -2.20 -11.96
CA GLU A 84 -16.78 -3.03 -12.63
C GLU A 84 -15.38 -2.45 -12.50
N LYS A 85 -14.42 -3.31 -12.19
CA LYS A 85 -13.04 -2.95 -11.92
C LYS A 85 -12.09 -3.97 -12.53
N TYR A 86 -10.88 -3.50 -12.83
CA TYR A 86 -9.76 -4.37 -13.17
C TYR A 86 -8.80 -4.52 -11.99
N PRO A 87 -8.13 -5.67 -11.85
CA PRO A 87 -6.94 -5.79 -11.01
C PRO A 87 -5.88 -4.76 -11.40
N TYR A 88 -5.26 -4.11 -10.42
CA TYR A 88 -4.31 -3.00 -10.65
C TYR A 88 -3.27 -2.91 -9.53
N GLU A 89 -2.07 -2.40 -9.85
CA GLU A 89 -0.97 -2.19 -8.90
C GLU A 89 -0.62 -3.47 -8.10
N LEU A 90 -1.05 -3.60 -6.85
CA LEU A 90 -0.77 -4.78 -6.02
C LEU A 90 -1.18 -6.08 -6.72
N SER A 91 -2.39 -6.10 -7.30
CA SER A 91 -2.93 -7.30 -7.93
C SER A 91 -2.19 -7.67 -9.21
N GLU A 92 -1.67 -6.67 -9.94
CA GLU A 92 -0.82 -6.92 -11.11
C GLU A 92 0.52 -7.53 -10.69
N ILE A 93 1.16 -6.95 -9.67
CA ILE A 93 2.44 -7.46 -9.16
C ILE A 93 2.26 -8.88 -8.60
N PHE A 94 1.17 -9.12 -7.87
CA PHE A 94 0.81 -10.43 -7.33
C PHE A 94 0.62 -11.45 -8.45
N PHE A 95 -0.12 -11.10 -9.51
CA PHE A 95 -0.30 -11.97 -10.66
C PHE A 95 1.03 -12.27 -11.38
N LYS A 96 1.92 -11.28 -11.50
CA LYS A 96 3.28 -11.53 -12.03
C LYS A 96 4.08 -12.48 -11.14
N ALA A 97 3.91 -12.45 -9.83
CA ALA A 97 4.53 -13.43 -8.95
C ALA A 97 3.97 -14.85 -9.17
N MET A 98 2.67 -14.96 -9.52
CA MET A 98 2.06 -16.24 -9.91
C MET A 98 2.64 -16.77 -11.23
N GLU A 99 2.72 -15.94 -12.27
CA GLU A 99 3.31 -16.32 -13.56
C GLU A 99 4.76 -16.83 -13.41
N LEU A 100 5.54 -16.20 -12.53
CA LEU A 100 6.92 -16.58 -12.23
C LEU A 100 7.05 -17.76 -11.26
N LYS A 101 5.91 -18.34 -10.81
CA LYS A 101 5.83 -19.40 -9.81
C LYS A 101 6.51 -19.05 -8.48
N LEU A 102 6.62 -17.75 -8.16
CA LEU A 102 7.02 -17.27 -6.84
C LEU A 102 5.89 -17.43 -5.82
N ILE A 103 4.64 -17.46 -6.30
CA ILE A 103 3.44 -17.84 -5.56
C ILE A 103 2.73 -18.91 -6.39
N THR A 104 2.51 -20.08 -5.82
CA THR A 104 1.84 -21.18 -6.51
C THR A 104 0.32 -20.99 -6.52
N GLU A 105 -0.35 -21.60 -7.50
CA GLU A 105 -1.82 -21.59 -7.56
C GLU A 105 -2.47 -22.16 -6.29
N LYS A 106 -1.83 -23.18 -5.69
CA LYS A 106 -2.27 -23.76 -4.41
C LYS A 106 -2.23 -22.72 -3.29
N GLU A 107 -1.13 -21.98 -3.16
CA GLU A 107 -1.01 -20.91 -2.16
C GLU A 107 -2.07 -19.82 -2.36
N VAL A 108 -2.41 -19.49 -3.61
CA VAL A 108 -3.48 -18.53 -3.91
C VAL A 108 -4.86 -19.08 -3.53
N LYS A 109 -5.14 -20.35 -3.78
CA LYS A 109 -6.38 -21.03 -3.36
C LYS A 109 -6.50 -21.07 -1.84
N ASP A 110 -5.41 -21.38 -1.14
CA ASP A 110 -5.36 -21.40 0.32
C ASP A 110 -5.57 -19.98 0.89
N LEU A 111 -4.93 -18.97 0.29
CA LEU A 111 -5.12 -17.56 0.64
C LEU A 111 -6.57 -17.08 0.45
N LEU A 112 -7.20 -17.46 -0.66
CA LEU A 112 -8.61 -17.17 -0.93
C LEU A 112 -9.54 -17.81 0.12
N ASN A 113 -9.30 -19.08 0.45
CA ASN A 113 -10.03 -19.79 1.50
C ASN A 113 -9.85 -19.16 2.88
N GLU A 114 -8.67 -18.64 3.18
CA GLU A 114 -8.37 -17.93 4.42
C GLU A 114 -9.12 -16.59 4.48
N ILE A 115 -8.91 -15.71 3.49
CA ILE A 115 -9.44 -14.33 3.49
C ILE A 115 -10.98 -14.33 3.45
N SER A 116 -11.60 -15.25 2.72
CA SER A 116 -13.07 -15.38 2.65
C SER A 116 -13.73 -15.68 3.99
N ARG A 117 -12.96 -16.14 5.00
CA ARG A 117 -13.45 -16.47 6.33
C ARG A 117 -13.20 -15.37 7.37
N TYR A 118 -12.57 -14.27 6.99
CA TYR A 118 -12.33 -13.16 7.92
C TYR A 118 -13.65 -12.55 8.41
N LYS A 119 -13.74 -12.34 9.73
CA LYS A 119 -14.94 -11.79 10.39
C LYS A 119 -14.66 -10.54 11.21
N SER A 120 -13.40 -10.22 11.45
CA SER A 120 -12.96 -9.07 12.23
C SER A 120 -12.19 -8.13 11.32
N PHE A 121 -12.55 -6.86 11.33
CA PHE A 121 -12.00 -5.87 10.42
C PHE A 121 -11.33 -4.70 11.14
N ILE A 122 -10.33 -4.11 10.50
CA ILE A 122 -9.57 -2.99 11.07
C ILE A 122 -10.46 -1.76 11.21
N ASP A 123 -11.37 -1.51 10.27
CA ASP A 123 -12.30 -0.37 10.31
C ASP A 123 -13.40 -0.48 11.38
N GLU A 124 -13.45 -1.59 12.11
CA GLU A 124 -14.30 -1.79 13.30
C GLU A 124 -13.61 -1.35 14.60
N LYS A 125 -12.35 -0.88 14.55
CA LYS A 125 -11.65 -0.34 15.73
C LYS A 125 -12.23 1.02 16.16
N ASP A 126 -12.32 1.21 17.48
CA ASP A 126 -12.88 2.43 18.07
C ASP A 126 -12.06 3.68 17.75
N ILE A 127 -12.77 4.76 17.46
CA ILE A 127 -12.23 6.12 17.38
C ILE A 127 -12.57 6.78 18.70
N THR A 128 -11.55 7.16 19.47
CA THR A 128 -11.76 7.75 20.79
C THR A 128 -11.59 9.27 20.75
N ILE A 129 -12.40 9.96 21.53
CA ILE A 129 -12.32 11.41 21.74
C ILE A 129 -11.88 11.62 23.18
N GLU A 130 -10.78 12.32 23.36
CA GLU A 130 -10.27 12.74 24.65
C GLU A 130 -10.60 14.21 24.87
N HIS A 131 -11.28 14.51 25.97
CA HIS A 131 -11.62 15.88 26.35
C HIS A 131 -10.50 16.45 27.23
N HIS A 132 -10.06 17.67 26.88
CA HIS A 132 -9.02 18.39 27.59
C HIS A 132 -9.63 19.61 28.31
N SER A 133 -8.77 20.44 28.90
CA SER A 133 -9.18 21.66 29.58
C SER A 133 -9.60 22.77 28.62
N LYS A 134 -10.29 23.79 29.17
CA LYS A 134 -10.50 25.05 28.45
C LYS A 134 -9.17 25.75 28.23
N ILE A 135 -8.93 26.20 27.01
CA ILE A 135 -7.72 26.93 26.64
C ILE A 135 -8.09 28.32 26.12
N THR A 136 -7.21 29.29 26.34
CA THR A 136 -7.36 30.63 25.79
C THR A 136 -6.27 30.89 24.76
N ILE A 137 -6.66 31.22 23.54
CA ILE A 137 -5.74 31.59 22.46
C ILE A 137 -6.13 32.99 21.99
N ASN A 138 -5.20 33.95 22.07
CA ASN A 138 -5.41 35.36 21.69
C ASN A 138 -6.66 35.99 22.34
N GLY A 139 -6.93 35.67 23.60
CA GLY A 139 -8.08 36.21 24.35
C GLY A 139 -9.43 35.52 24.08
N ILE A 140 -9.46 34.49 23.24
CA ILE A 140 -10.66 33.71 22.92
C ILE A 140 -10.58 32.35 23.61
N ASN A 141 -11.67 31.94 24.26
CA ASN A 141 -11.77 30.66 24.99
C ASN A 141 -12.24 29.53 24.06
N PHE A 142 -11.59 28.38 24.16
CA PHE A 142 -11.90 27.15 23.44
C PHE A 142 -12.03 25.98 24.43
N GLU A 143 -12.81 24.97 24.06
CA GLU A 143 -12.76 23.64 24.68
C GLU A 143 -11.92 22.74 23.79
N GLU A 144 -10.79 22.28 24.31
CA GLU A 144 -9.86 21.44 23.56
C GLU A 144 -10.29 19.97 23.62
N THR A 145 -10.23 19.29 22.48
CA THR A 145 -10.41 17.84 22.39
C THR A 145 -9.37 17.24 21.45
N SER A 146 -9.02 15.98 21.66
CA SER A 146 -8.15 15.21 20.75
C SER A 146 -8.89 14.00 20.22
N ILE A 147 -8.77 13.74 18.92
CA ILE A 147 -9.33 12.54 18.28
C ILE A 147 -8.18 11.56 18.07
N LYS A 148 -8.28 10.36 18.66
CA LYS A 148 -7.30 9.30 18.47
C LYS A 148 -7.80 8.35 17.38
N LEU A 149 -7.07 8.30 16.28
CA LEU A 149 -7.29 7.38 15.17
C LEU A 149 -6.25 6.24 15.25
N PRO A 150 -6.67 4.96 15.24
CA PRO A 150 -5.73 3.87 15.35
C PRO A 150 -4.88 3.74 14.08
N THR A 151 -3.61 3.44 14.30
CA THR A 151 -2.64 3.07 13.25
C THR A 151 -2.02 1.73 13.62
N LEU A 152 -2.00 0.79 12.67
CA LEU A 152 -1.50 -0.56 12.87
C LEU A 152 -0.26 -0.77 12.02
N PHE A 153 0.73 -1.44 12.60
CA PHE A 153 2.01 -1.68 11.97
C PHE A 153 2.31 -3.18 11.92
N MET A 154 2.33 -3.75 10.72
CA MET A 154 2.82 -5.11 10.49
C MET A 154 4.30 -5.04 10.15
N ILE A 155 5.14 -5.38 11.14
CA ILE A 155 6.61 -5.22 11.08
C ILE A 155 7.36 -6.54 10.81
N GLU A 156 6.66 -7.67 10.76
CA GLU A 156 7.20 -9.01 10.52
C GLU A 156 7.43 -9.29 9.02
N THR A 157 8.14 -8.38 8.34
CA THR A 157 8.46 -8.49 6.92
C THR A 157 9.93 -8.87 6.71
N LEU A 158 10.23 -9.58 5.62
CA LEU A 158 11.52 -10.24 5.42
C LEU A 158 12.69 -9.32 5.02
N ASP A 159 12.40 -8.11 4.53
CA ASP A 159 13.38 -7.16 4.00
C ASP A 159 13.37 -5.79 4.71
N ASN A 160 12.92 -5.76 5.97
CA ASN A 160 12.71 -4.55 6.79
C ASN A 160 11.66 -3.59 6.23
N THR A 161 10.86 -4.01 5.24
CA THR A 161 9.66 -3.28 4.83
C THR A 161 8.65 -3.22 5.98
N GLN A 162 7.49 -2.63 5.75
CA GLN A 162 6.43 -2.59 6.73
C GLN A 162 5.13 -2.35 6.01
N ILE A 163 4.06 -2.95 6.50
CA ILE A 163 2.71 -2.61 6.07
C ILE A 163 2.07 -1.80 7.20
N GLU A 164 1.63 -0.61 6.88
CA GLU A 164 0.94 0.29 7.80
C GLU A 164 -0.52 0.40 7.39
N VAL A 165 -1.42 0.39 8.37
CA VAL A 165 -2.84 0.66 8.16
C VAL A 165 -3.26 1.81 9.06
N SER A 166 -3.67 2.92 8.46
CA SER A 166 -4.07 4.11 9.20
C SER A 166 -5.55 4.36 8.95
N ILE A 167 -6.33 4.50 10.03
CA ILE A 167 -7.74 4.86 9.91
C ILE A 167 -7.84 6.36 9.71
N GLU A 168 -8.39 6.78 8.57
CA GLU A 168 -8.55 8.19 8.21
C GLU A 168 -10.03 8.55 8.06
N LYS A 169 -10.38 9.82 8.33
CA LYS A 169 -11.71 10.35 8.02
C LYS A 169 -11.90 10.41 6.50
N GLN A 170 -13.08 10.03 6.02
CA GLN A 170 -13.42 10.17 4.60
C GLN A 170 -13.57 11.66 4.24
N GLN A 171 -12.93 12.12 3.15
CA GLN A 171 -12.92 13.55 2.78
C GLN A 171 -14.27 14.09 2.30
N TYR A 172 -15.24 13.24 1.95
CA TYR A 172 -16.55 13.64 1.38
C TYR A 172 -17.72 12.73 1.80
N ALA A 173 -17.55 11.94 2.85
CA ALA A 173 -18.57 10.99 3.32
C ALA A 173 -18.50 10.82 4.84
N SER A 174 -19.57 10.29 5.42
CA SER A 174 -19.61 9.96 6.85
C SER A 174 -18.83 8.67 7.11
N GLY A 175 -17.95 8.72 8.11
CA GLY A 175 -17.21 7.57 8.60
C GLY A 175 -15.71 7.63 8.32
N VAL A 176 -15.07 6.49 8.55
CA VAL A 176 -13.64 6.31 8.37
C VAL A 176 -13.32 5.30 7.27
N GLN A 177 -12.07 5.31 6.84
CA GLN A 177 -11.54 4.41 5.85
C GLN A 177 -10.13 3.96 6.26
N PRO A 178 -9.84 2.66 6.21
CA PRO A 178 -8.49 2.16 6.40
C PRO A 178 -7.67 2.46 5.15
N MET A 179 -6.53 3.12 5.32
CA MET A 179 -5.54 3.36 4.27
C MET A 179 -4.35 2.44 4.49
N VAL A 180 -4.03 1.65 3.48
CA VAL A 180 -2.89 0.71 3.53
C VAL A 180 -1.69 1.34 2.85
N TYR A 181 -0.57 1.37 3.54
CA TYR A 181 0.71 1.88 3.07
C TYR A 181 1.76 0.78 3.09
N PHE A 182 2.48 0.62 1.98
CA PHE A 182 3.66 -0.24 1.92
C PHE A 182 4.91 0.63 2.07
N CYS A 183 5.61 0.44 3.18
CA CYS A 183 6.75 1.24 3.58
C CYS A 183 8.05 0.50 3.27
N ILE A 184 8.84 1.02 2.33
CA ILE A 184 10.08 0.41 1.85
C ILE A 184 11.27 1.25 2.35
N PRO A 185 12.10 0.74 3.27
CA PRO A 185 13.26 1.49 3.75
C PRO A 185 14.28 1.68 2.63
N LEU A 186 15.06 2.76 2.66
CA LEU A 186 16.05 3.06 1.63
C LEU A 186 16.97 1.86 1.35
N LYS A 187 17.44 1.19 2.40
CA LYS A 187 18.34 0.03 2.31
C LYS A 187 17.74 -1.18 1.54
N ALA A 188 16.43 -1.26 1.38
CA ALA A 188 15.78 -2.35 0.64
C ALA A 188 15.82 -2.14 -0.88
N PHE A 189 16.15 -0.93 -1.35
CA PHE A 189 16.35 -0.68 -2.78
C PHE A 189 17.74 -1.13 -3.22
N LYS A 190 17.80 -1.85 -4.34
CA LYS A 190 19.03 -2.44 -4.91
C LYS A 190 20.10 -1.37 -5.19
N ASN A 191 19.69 -0.21 -5.66
CA ASN A 191 20.56 0.90 -6.04
C ASN A 191 20.57 2.05 -5.01
N SER A 192 20.20 1.77 -3.77
CA SER A 192 20.11 2.78 -2.70
C SER A 192 21.40 3.57 -2.45
N SER A 193 22.56 2.91 -2.62
CA SER A 193 23.88 3.54 -2.48
C SER A 193 24.12 4.71 -3.45
N VAL A 194 23.42 4.75 -4.58
CA VAL A 194 23.54 5.84 -5.56
C VAL A 194 23.04 7.16 -4.96
N LEU A 195 21.98 7.10 -4.14
CA LEU A 195 21.32 8.25 -3.53
C LEU A 195 21.68 8.48 -2.06
N TYR A 196 22.26 7.50 -1.36
CA TYR A 196 22.65 7.66 0.03
C TYR A 196 23.61 8.87 0.21
N GLY A 197 23.27 9.76 1.14
CA GLY A 197 23.99 11.01 1.40
C GLY A 197 23.76 12.12 0.37
N LYS A 198 22.89 11.93 -0.63
CA LYS A 198 22.65 12.88 -1.73
C LYS A 198 21.18 13.25 -1.82
N SER A 199 20.90 14.45 -2.33
CA SER A 199 19.56 14.81 -2.80
C SER A 199 19.31 14.25 -4.20
N SER A 200 18.05 13.94 -4.49
CA SER A 200 17.61 13.41 -5.78
C SER A 200 17.54 14.52 -6.84
N ILE A 201 17.93 14.20 -8.08
CA ILE A 201 17.79 15.04 -9.28
C ILE A 201 16.78 14.46 -10.28
N SER A 202 16.36 15.27 -11.26
CA SER A 202 15.34 14.84 -12.23
C SER A 202 15.77 13.57 -12.94
N GLY A 203 14.89 12.57 -12.98
CA GLY A 203 15.18 11.27 -13.57
C GLY A 203 15.73 10.22 -12.61
N ASP A 204 16.12 10.58 -11.38
CA ASP A 204 16.57 9.59 -10.39
C ASP A 204 15.46 8.58 -10.04
N LYS A 205 15.85 7.31 -9.95
CA LYS A 205 14.95 6.19 -9.66
C LYS A 205 15.57 5.25 -8.64
N LEU A 206 14.71 4.60 -7.88
CA LEU A 206 15.04 3.55 -6.94
C LEU A 206 14.40 2.24 -7.39
N ASP A 207 15.18 1.16 -7.28
CA ASP A 207 14.84 -0.16 -7.80
C ASP A 207 14.56 -1.13 -6.64
N TYR A 208 13.30 -1.52 -6.48
CA TYR A 208 12.87 -2.52 -5.51
C TYR A 208 12.65 -3.86 -6.20
N VAL A 209 13.34 -4.90 -5.72
CA VAL A 209 13.31 -6.23 -6.35
C VAL A 209 12.46 -7.16 -5.49
N ILE A 210 11.41 -7.72 -6.08
CA ILE A 210 10.62 -8.78 -5.49
C ILE A 210 11.11 -10.13 -6.02
N ASN A 211 11.45 -11.02 -5.10
CA ASN A 211 11.99 -12.34 -5.35
C ASN A 211 11.49 -13.33 -4.29
N LYS A 212 11.95 -14.59 -4.34
CA LYS A 212 11.57 -15.64 -3.39
C LYS A 212 11.75 -15.29 -1.90
N ASN A 213 12.66 -14.37 -1.56
CA ASN A 213 12.96 -13.98 -0.19
C ASN A 213 11.98 -12.95 0.38
N ASN A 214 11.26 -12.19 -0.46
CA ASN A 214 10.35 -11.14 0.00
C ASN A 214 8.97 -11.13 -0.70
N VAL A 215 8.69 -12.11 -1.57
CA VAL A 215 7.39 -12.26 -2.23
C VAL A 215 6.23 -12.40 -1.23
N LEU A 216 6.49 -12.92 -0.03
CA LEU A 216 5.50 -12.99 1.05
C LEU A 216 4.96 -11.61 1.46
N ASN A 217 5.68 -10.51 1.21
CA ASN A 217 5.14 -9.16 1.42
C ASN A 217 3.88 -8.91 0.57
N LEU A 218 3.80 -9.49 -0.64
CA LEU A 218 2.61 -9.40 -1.48
C LEU A 218 1.42 -10.16 -0.87
N VAL A 219 1.68 -11.36 -0.34
CA VAL A 219 0.68 -12.17 0.37
C VAL A 219 0.17 -11.43 1.59
N PHE A 220 1.07 -10.87 2.40
CA PHE A 220 0.69 -10.09 3.57
C PHE A 220 -0.12 -8.84 3.20
N MET A 221 0.23 -8.12 2.13
CA MET A 221 -0.59 -7.00 1.67
C MET A 221 -2.00 -7.46 1.26
N MET A 222 -2.15 -8.59 0.56
CA MET A 222 -3.46 -9.15 0.24
C MET A 222 -4.26 -9.49 1.51
N LYS A 223 -3.63 -10.10 2.52
CA LYS A 223 -4.27 -10.37 3.83
C LYS A 223 -4.69 -9.08 4.52
N VAL A 224 -3.81 -8.09 4.59
CA VAL A 224 -4.07 -6.80 5.24
C VAL A 224 -5.22 -6.06 4.57
N PHE A 225 -5.26 -6.00 3.23
CA PHE A 225 -6.44 -5.48 2.54
C PHE A 225 -7.68 -6.33 2.82
N GLY A 226 -7.55 -7.65 2.79
CA GLY A 226 -8.64 -8.57 3.10
C GLY A 226 -9.26 -8.39 4.49
N MET A 227 -8.50 -7.90 5.48
CA MET A 227 -8.98 -7.58 6.82
C MET A 227 -9.18 -6.07 7.07
N ALA A 228 -8.93 -5.21 6.09
CA ALA A 228 -9.04 -3.77 6.27
C ALA A 228 -10.49 -3.33 6.53
N SER A 229 -11.43 -3.82 5.72
CA SER A 229 -12.88 -3.65 5.90
C SER A 229 -13.64 -4.78 5.20
N LYS A 230 -14.94 -4.92 5.49
CA LYS A 230 -15.83 -5.84 4.73
C LYS A 230 -15.83 -5.56 3.23
N ARG A 231 -15.73 -4.29 2.85
CA ARG A 231 -15.67 -3.86 1.44
C ARG A 231 -14.37 -4.31 0.77
N HIS A 232 -13.25 -4.10 1.43
CA HIS A 232 -11.95 -4.57 0.94
C HIS A 232 -11.89 -6.10 0.89
N ASN A 233 -12.47 -6.79 1.88
CA ASN A 233 -12.55 -8.24 1.90
C ASN A 233 -13.24 -8.79 0.64
N HIS A 234 -14.43 -8.28 0.32
CA HIS A 234 -15.16 -8.65 -0.90
C HIS A 234 -14.30 -8.41 -2.15
N ASP A 235 -13.70 -7.23 -2.27
CA ASP A 235 -12.88 -6.89 -3.43
C ASP A 235 -11.68 -7.83 -3.59
N ILE A 236 -10.94 -8.12 -2.50
CA ILE A 236 -9.77 -9.01 -2.54
C ILE A 236 -10.18 -10.44 -2.89
N VAL A 237 -11.29 -10.95 -2.34
CA VAL A 237 -11.84 -12.27 -2.70
C VAL A 237 -12.12 -12.34 -4.20
N LYS A 238 -12.81 -11.33 -4.76
CA LYS A 238 -13.10 -11.28 -6.20
C LYS A 238 -11.87 -11.14 -7.07
N ILE A 239 -10.85 -10.42 -6.61
CA ILE A 239 -9.56 -10.33 -7.30
C ILE A 239 -8.89 -11.69 -7.34
N LEU A 240 -8.77 -12.40 -6.21
CA LEU A 240 -8.10 -13.70 -6.17
C LEU A 240 -8.82 -14.74 -7.05
N GLU A 241 -10.16 -14.77 -7.03
CA GLU A 241 -10.96 -15.57 -7.97
C GLU A 241 -10.61 -15.23 -9.43
N THR A 242 -10.60 -13.93 -9.77
CA THR A 242 -10.29 -13.45 -11.12
C THR A 242 -8.87 -13.83 -11.55
N LEU A 243 -7.87 -13.69 -10.68
CA LEU A 243 -6.49 -14.04 -10.98
C LEU A 243 -6.32 -15.55 -11.23
N LEU A 244 -7.01 -16.40 -10.45
CA LEU A 244 -7.04 -17.86 -10.67
C LEU A 244 -7.69 -18.24 -12.00
N GLU A 245 -8.72 -17.50 -12.43
CA GLU A 245 -9.32 -17.73 -13.76
C GLU A 245 -8.42 -17.29 -14.91
N ILE A 246 -7.60 -16.25 -14.72
CA ILE A 246 -6.67 -15.78 -15.74
C ILE A 246 -5.49 -16.76 -15.88
N ILE A 247 -4.90 -17.24 -14.77
CA ILE A 247 -3.70 -18.08 -14.80
C ILE A 247 -3.96 -19.50 -15.36
N ASN A 248 -5.21 -19.98 -15.25
CA ASN A 248 -5.62 -21.33 -15.68
C ASN A 248 -6.06 -21.40 -17.15
N ARG A 249 -5.89 -20.31 -17.92
CA ARG A 249 -6.14 -20.25 -19.35
C ARG A 249 -4.84 -20.35 -20.12
#